data_AF-A0A3N5U0V9-F1
#
_entry.id   AF-A0A3N5U0V9-F1
#
_cell.length_a   1.000
_cell.length_b   1.000
_cell.length_c   1.000
_cell.angle_alpha   90.00
_cell.angle_beta   90.00
_cell.angle_gamma   90.00
#
_symmetry.space_group_name_H-M   'P 1'
#
loop_
_entity.id
_entity.type
_entity.pdbx_description
1 polymer ?
#
loop_
_entity_poly.entity_id
_entity_poly.type
_entity_poly.pdbx_seq_one_letter_code
_entity_poly.pdbx_strand_id
1 'polypeptide(L)'
;MENSVKNSLAVKPIYIQLGFLLLAFLALYYPFIQTLVRDWDTNDNYSQGYFIPFVSAFMIWWMRDELAAIELKPSTWGIALIVLGLLQLFIAKVGSEYFLQRTSMIVVLFGISFFLFGRRWTRAIWLPLVYLIFMIPLPAIVWNRIAFPMQLFASALTEDVVQLLGIPILREGNVLHHSM
;
A
#
# COMPACT_ATOMS: atom_id res chain seq x y z
N MET A 1 -30.73 -22.85 -18.08
CA MET A 1 -30.48 -21.64 -18.90
C MET A 1 -30.88 -20.34 -18.18
N GLU A 2 -31.97 -20.30 -17.40
CA GLU A 2 -32.46 -19.09 -16.72
C GLU A 2 -31.52 -18.48 -15.67
N ASN A 3 -30.78 -19.31 -14.91
CA ASN A 3 -29.80 -18.84 -13.92
C ASN A 3 -28.56 -18.15 -14.55
N SER A 4 -28.20 -18.50 -15.78
CA SER A 4 -27.07 -17.87 -16.50
C SER A 4 -27.40 -16.43 -16.91
N VAL A 5 -28.65 -16.18 -17.32
CA VAL A 5 -29.12 -14.86 -17.74
C VAL A 5 -29.34 -13.93 -16.53
N LYS A 6 -29.87 -14.44 -15.41
CA LYS A 6 -30.01 -13.65 -14.16
C LYS A 6 -28.65 -13.23 -13.57
N ASN A 7 -27.65 -14.11 -13.60
CA ASN A 7 -26.30 -13.75 -13.16
C ASN A 7 -25.72 -12.65 -14.05
N SER A 8 -25.81 -12.79 -15.37
CA SER A 8 -25.37 -11.78 -16.36
C SER A 8 -25.96 -10.37 -16.13
N LEU A 9 -27.23 -10.28 -15.75
CA LEU A 9 -27.89 -9.00 -15.48
C LEU A 9 -27.48 -8.39 -14.13
N ALA A 10 -27.14 -9.20 -13.12
CA ALA A 10 -26.71 -8.74 -11.80
C ALA A 10 -25.24 -8.26 -11.77
N VAL A 11 -24.37 -8.77 -12.65
CA VAL A 11 -22.96 -8.32 -12.73
C VAL A 11 -22.79 -6.99 -13.48
N LYS A 12 -23.65 -6.64 -14.43
CA LYS A 12 -23.54 -5.35 -15.14
C LYS A 12 -23.52 -4.12 -14.22
N PRO A 13 -24.43 -3.97 -13.22
CA PRO A 13 -24.38 -2.83 -12.32
C PRO A 13 -23.11 -2.83 -11.44
N ILE A 14 -22.53 -3.99 -11.13
CA ILE A 14 -21.36 -4.04 -10.26
C ILE A 14 -20.11 -3.47 -10.91
N TYR A 15 -19.91 -3.70 -12.21
CA TYR A 15 -18.79 -3.11 -12.94
C TYR A 15 -18.92 -1.58 -13.08
N ILE A 16 -20.15 -1.07 -13.23
CA ILE A 16 -20.41 0.37 -13.25
C ILE A 16 -20.12 0.98 -11.87
N GLN A 17 -20.61 0.35 -10.80
CA GLN A 17 -20.34 0.76 -9.42
C GLN A 17 -18.84 0.71 -9.10
N LEU A 18 -18.15 -0.35 -9.53
CA LEU A 18 -16.71 -0.48 -9.38
C LEU A 18 -15.97 0.65 -10.10
N GLY A 19 -16.31 0.93 -11.36
CA GLY A 19 -15.71 2.03 -12.11
C GLY A 19 -15.91 3.39 -11.45
N PHE A 20 -17.13 3.66 -10.97
CA PHE A 20 -17.44 4.89 -10.24
C PHE A 20 -16.68 5.00 -8.92
N LEU A 21 -16.64 3.93 -8.12
CA LEU A 21 -15.93 3.91 -6.83
C LEU A 21 -14.42 4.01 -7.01
N LEU A 22 -13.85 3.37 -8.04
CA LEU A 22 -12.43 3.51 -8.38
C LEU A 22 -12.10 4.93 -8.82
N LEU A 23 -12.95 5.56 -9.64
CA LEU A 23 -12.76 6.95 -10.05
C LEU A 23 -12.83 7.89 -8.84
N ALA A 24 -13.82 7.72 -7.97
CA ALA A 24 -13.96 8.50 -6.75
C ALA A 24 -12.76 8.30 -5.79
N PHE A 25 -12.29 7.05 -5.66
CA PHE A 25 -11.10 6.72 -4.89
C PHE A 25 -9.86 7.42 -5.45
N LEU A 26 -9.62 7.32 -6.76
CA LEU A 26 -8.47 7.97 -7.40
C LEU A 26 -8.53 9.48 -7.27
N ALA A 27 -9.71 10.10 -7.48
CA ALA A 27 -9.89 11.54 -7.32
C ALA A 27 -9.62 12.00 -5.88
N LEU A 28 -10.13 11.28 -4.88
CA LEU A 28 -9.94 11.60 -3.47
C LEU A 28 -8.47 11.43 -3.04
N TYR A 29 -7.82 10.35 -3.50
CA TYR A 29 -6.48 9.98 -3.05
C TYR A 29 -5.34 10.49 -3.94
N TYR A 30 -5.66 11.12 -5.07
CA TYR A 30 -4.69 11.70 -6.00
C TYR A 30 -3.54 12.49 -5.33
N PRO A 31 -3.79 13.47 -4.43
CA PRO A 31 -2.70 14.22 -3.81
C PRO A 31 -1.79 13.33 -2.96
N PHE A 32 -2.32 12.32 -2.27
CA PHE A 32 -1.52 11.41 -1.45
C PHE A 32 -0.71 10.46 -2.32
N ILE A 33 -1.29 9.97 -3.43
CA ILE A 33 -0.57 9.17 -4.43
C ILE A 33 0.61 9.97 -4.99
N GLN A 34 0.42 11.25 -5.32
CA GLN A 34 1.52 12.11 -5.79
C GLN A 34 2.65 12.23 -4.75
N THR A 35 2.32 12.38 -3.46
CA THR A 35 3.37 12.40 -2.43
C THR A 35 4.06 11.05 -2.28
N LEU A 36 3.35 9.95 -2.47
CA LEU A 36 3.88 8.60 -2.38
C LEU A 36 4.88 8.33 -3.52
N VAL A 37 4.50 8.72 -4.74
CA VAL A 37 5.36 8.68 -5.93
C VAL A 37 6.61 9.53 -5.72
N ARG A 38 6.45 10.75 -5.21
CA ARG A 38 7.59 11.62 -4.88
C ARG A 38 8.54 10.99 -3.86
N ASP A 39 8.01 10.31 -2.85
CA ASP A 39 8.85 9.61 -1.87
C ASP A 39 9.62 8.44 -2.49
N TRP A 40 8.99 7.71 -3.42
CA TRP A 40 9.66 6.64 -4.16
C TRP A 40 10.75 7.17 -5.10
N ASP A 41 10.58 8.37 -5.67
CA ASP A 41 11.59 9.01 -6.51
C ASP A 41 12.78 9.58 -5.74
N THR A 42 12.53 10.06 -4.51
CA THR A 42 13.53 10.82 -3.74
C THR A 42 14.23 10.01 -2.65
N ASN A 43 13.72 8.82 -2.31
CA ASN A 43 14.26 7.98 -1.26
C ASN A 43 14.67 6.61 -1.81
N ASP A 44 15.98 6.37 -1.91
CA ASP A 44 16.55 5.10 -2.40
C ASP A 44 16.00 3.87 -1.66
N ASN A 45 15.69 4.01 -0.36
CA ASN A 45 15.14 2.93 0.46
C ASN A 45 13.71 2.51 0.07
N TYR A 46 12.99 3.37 -0.66
CA TYR A 46 11.60 3.15 -1.07
C TYR A 46 11.38 3.18 -2.58
N SER A 47 12.47 3.23 -3.36
CA SER A 47 12.46 3.15 -4.83
C SER A 47 11.70 1.92 -5.38
N GLN A 48 11.66 0.83 -4.62
CA GLN A 48 10.93 -0.39 -4.99
C GLN A 48 9.41 -0.29 -4.79
N GLY A 49 8.92 0.80 -4.17
CA GLY A 49 7.52 1.03 -3.86
C GLY A 49 6.60 0.99 -5.08
N TYR A 50 7.12 1.38 -6.25
CA TYR A 50 6.41 1.31 -7.53
C TYR A 50 5.89 -0.08 -7.87
N PHE A 51 6.65 -1.14 -7.56
CA PHE A 51 6.31 -2.51 -7.96
C PHE A 51 5.17 -3.10 -7.14
N ILE A 52 4.97 -2.62 -5.92
CA ILE A 52 4.01 -3.19 -4.96
C ILE A 52 2.56 -3.13 -5.45
N PRO A 53 2.01 -2.01 -5.96
CA PRO A 53 0.67 -1.99 -6.53
C PRO A 53 0.53 -2.91 -7.74
N PHE A 54 1.56 -3.04 -8.59
CA PHE A 54 1.53 -3.97 -9.74
C PHE A 54 1.52 -5.43 -9.29
N VAL A 55 2.34 -5.78 -8.29
CA VAL A 55 2.37 -7.13 -7.72
C VAL A 55 1.04 -7.45 -7.03
N SER A 56 0.46 -6.52 -6.27
CA SER A 56 -0.86 -6.69 -5.66
C SER A 56 -1.95 -6.95 -6.72
N ALA A 57 -1.97 -6.16 -7.80
CA ALA A 57 -2.89 -6.36 -8.92
C ALA A 57 -2.66 -7.71 -9.62
N PHE A 58 -1.40 -8.10 -9.81
CA PHE A 58 -1.03 -9.39 -10.38
C PHE A 58 -1.48 -10.56 -9.49
N MET A 59 -1.33 -10.46 -8.17
CA MET A 59 -1.83 -11.48 -7.23
C MET A 59 -3.34 -11.66 -7.36
N ILE A 60 -4.10 -10.56 -7.43
CA ILE A 60 -5.56 -10.62 -7.65
C ILE A 60 -5.88 -11.27 -9.00
N TRP A 61 -5.13 -10.91 -10.05
CA TRP A 61 -5.30 -11.48 -11.39
C TRP A 61 -4.98 -12.98 -11.44
N TRP A 62 -3.95 -13.42 -10.71
CA TRP A 62 -3.58 -14.83 -10.60
C TRP A 62 -4.68 -15.65 -9.92
N MET A 63 -5.38 -15.06 -8.95
CA MET A 63 -6.48 -15.69 -8.23
C MET A 63 -7.82 -15.62 -8.97
N ARG A 64 -7.88 -15.06 -10.19
CA ARG A 64 -9.15 -14.78 -10.88
C ARG A 64 -10.07 -15.99 -11.01
N ASP A 65 -9.53 -17.18 -11.22
CA ASP A 65 -10.30 -18.39 -11.44
C ASP A 65 -10.95 -18.86 -10.12
N GLU A 66 -10.22 -18.75 -9.01
CA GLU A 66 -10.75 -18.97 -7.66
C GLU A 66 -11.80 -17.91 -7.30
N LEU A 67 -11.51 -16.64 -7.60
CA LEU A 67 -12.41 -15.52 -7.33
C LEU A 67 -13.71 -15.61 -8.16
N ALA A 68 -13.64 -16.12 -9.39
CA ALA A 68 -14.80 -16.32 -10.25
C ALA A 68 -15.73 -17.44 -9.74
N ALA A 69 -15.20 -18.40 -8.98
CA ALA A 69 -15.99 -19.44 -8.33
C ALA A 69 -16.74 -18.95 -7.07
N ILE A 70 -16.37 -17.79 -6.53
CA ILE A 70 -17.01 -17.20 -5.36
C ILE A 70 -18.26 -16.41 -5.79
N GLU A 71 -19.41 -16.78 -5.24
CA GLU A 71 -20.66 -16.03 -5.41
C GLU A 71 -20.53 -14.61 -4.83
N LEU A 72 -20.76 -13.60 -5.67
CA LEU A 72 -20.73 -12.19 -5.26
C LEU A 72 -21.94 -11.87 -4.37
N LYS A 73 -21.67 -11.47 -3.12
CA LYS A 73 -22.71 -11.06 -2.15
C LYS A 73 -22.39 -9.67 -1.62
N PRO A 74 -22.80 -8.61 -2.35
CA PRO A 74 -22.61 -7.24 -1.91
C PRO A 74 -23.11 -7.04 -0.49
N SER A 75 -22.36 -6.31 0.33
CA SER A 75 -22.64 -6.16 1.76
C SER A 75 -22.56 -4.70 2.16
N THR A 76 -23.64 -4.14 2.70
CA THR A 76 -23.68 -2.76 3.21
C THR A 76 -22.71 -2.53 4.36
N TRP A 77 -22.24 -3.58 5.05
CA TRP A 77 -21.17 -3.49 6.04
C TRP A 77 -19.85 -2.98 5.47
N GLY A 78 -19.63 -3.11 4.16
CA GLY A 78 -18.49 -2.48 3.48
C GLY A 78 -18.51 -0.96 3.59
N ILE A 79 -19.69 -0.33 3.68
CA ILE A 79 -19.83 1.11 3.90
C ILE A 79 -19.22 1.51 5.24
N ALA A 80 -19.39 0.70 6.29
CA ALA A 80 -18.79 1.00 7.59
C ALA A 80 -17.26 1.05 7.50
N LEU A 81 -16.62 0.14 6.76
CA LEU A 81 -15.17 0.18 6.52
C LEU A 81 -14.75 1.39 5.68
N ILE A 82 -15.52 1.75 4.65
CA ILE A 82 -15.26 2.95 3.85
C ILE A 82 -15.32 4.19 4.74
N VAL A 83 -16.37 4.33 5.55
CA VAL A 83 -16.53 5.46 6.49
C VAL A 83 -15.39 5.48 7.51
N LEU A 84 -14.99 4.34 8.06
CA LEU A 84 -13.83 4.26 8.96
C LEU A 84 -12.53 4.71 8.29
N GLY A 85 -12.28 4.28 7.05
CA GLY A 85 -11.12 4.74 6.28
C GLY A 85 -11.16 6.24 5.99
N LEU A 86 -12.33 6.79 5.66
CA LEU A 86 -12.49 8.24 5.45
C LEU A 86 -12.34 9.05 6.74
N LEU A 87 -12.82 8.54 7.87
CA LEU A 87 -12.61 9.14 9.19
C LEU A 87 -11.13 9.11 9.57
N GLN A 88 -10.44 7.99 9.33
CA GLN A 88 -8.99 7.90 9.49
C GLN A 88 -8.28 8.95 8.62
N LEU A 89 -8.65 9.07 7.34
CA LEU A 89 -8.09 10.08 6.45
C LEU A 89 -8.30 11.50 6.99
N PHE A 90 -9.51 11.80 7.47
CA PHE A 90 -9.85 13.10 8.03
C PHE A 90 -8.99 13.42 9.27
N ILE A 91 -8.95 12.49 10.23
CA ILE A 91 -8.15 12.64 11.47
C ILE A 91 -6.67 12.79 11.13
N ALA A 92 -6.15 11.96 10.22
CA ALA A 92 -4.75 11.98 9.81
C ALA A 92 -4.37 13.26 9.05
N LYS A 93 -5.31 13.84 8.29
CA LYS A 93 -5.11 15.12 7.62
C LYS A 93 -5.05 16.27 8.64
N VAL A 94 -5.93 16.26 9.64
CA VAL A 94 -5.93 17.24 10.74
C VAL A 94 -4.66 17.12 11.59
N GLY A 95 -4.20 15.89 11.86
CA GLY A 95 -2.97 15.62 12.60
C GLY A 95 -1.68 15.72 11.78
N SER A 96 -1.76 16.08 10.49
CA SER A 96 -0.61 16.13 9.57
C SER A 96 0.23 14.83 9.51
N GLU A 97 -0.41 13.68 9.73
CA GLU A 97 0.26 12.38 9.80
C GLU A 97 0.17 11.64 8.46
N TYR A 98 1.20 11.77 7.63
CA TYR A 98 1.24 11.21 6.28
C TYR A 98 1.11 9.68 6.24
N PHE A 99 1.64 8.97 7.23
CA PHE A 99 1.53 7.51 7.29
C PHE A 99 0.08 7.06 7.46
N LEU A 100 -0.67 7.70 8.36
CA LEU A 100 -2.09 7.39 8.56
C LEU A 100 -2.95 7.79 7.35
N GLN A 101 -2.61 8.89 6.66
CA GLN A 101 -3.30 9.30 5.43
C GLN A 101 -3.15 8.23 4.34
N ARG A 102 -1.95 7.68 4.16
CA ARG A 102 -1.68 6.66 3.13
C ARG A 102 -2.28 5.30 3.48
N THR A 103 -2.21 4.88 4.75
CA THR A 103 -2.81 3.61 5.19
C THR A 103 -4.34 3.64 5.11
N SER A 104 -4.96 4.81 5.19
CA SER A 104 -6.42 4.95 5.03
C SER A 104 -6.91 4.52 3.64
N MET A 105 -6.08 4.68 2.60
CA MET A 105 -6.35 4.16 1.25
C MET A 105 -6.63 2.66 1.27
N ILE A 106 -5.82 1.92 2.01
CA ILE A 106 -5.90 0.46 2.10
C ILE A 106 -7.19 0.06 2.81
N VAL A 107 -7.55 0.76 3.89
CA VAL A 107 -8.83 0.56 4.60
C VAL A 107 -10.02 0.82 3.68
N VAL A 108 -9.98 1.89 2.88
CA VAL A 108 -11.04 2.19 1.91
C VAL A 108 -11.10 1.12 0.81
N LEU A 109 -9.97 0.61 0.30
CA LEU A 109 -9.95 -0.48 -0.69
C LEU A 109 -10.55 -1.78 -0.12
N PHE A 110 -10.25 -2.10 1.14
CA PHE A 110 -10.94 -3.19 1.86
C PHE A 110 -12.45 -2.97 1.92
N GLY A 111 -12.87 -1.75 2.24
CA GLY A 111 -14.28 -1.37 2.30
C GLY A 111 -14.99 -1.48 0.95
N ILE A 112 -14.36 -1.01 -0.14
CA ILE A 112 -14.88 -1.11 -1.50
C ILE A 112 -14.99 -2.59 -1.92
N SER A 113 -13.95 -3.39 -1.68
CA SER A 113 -13.98 -4.83 -1.95
C SER A 113 -15.13 -5.52 -1.20
N PHE A 114 -15.29 -5.20 0.09
CA PHE A 114 -16.32 -5.82 0.92
C PHE A 114 -17.73 -5.35 0.54
N PHE A 115 -17.87 -4.09 0.14
CA PHE A 115 -19.13 -3.50 -0.30
C PHE A 115 -19.63 -4.16 -1.59
N LEU A 116 -18.75 -4.29 -2.59
CA LEU A 116 -19.09 -4.83 -3.90
C LEU A 116 -19.17 -6.36 -3.87
N PHE A 117 -18.11 -7.03 -3.43
CA PHE A 117 -17.97 -8.47 -3.68
C PHE A 117 -18.33 -9.34 -2.47
N GLY A 118 -18.39 -8.74 -1.27
CA GLY A 118 -18.79 -9.44 -0.05
C GLY A 118 -17.64 -10.11 0.70
N ARG A 119 -17.97 -10.64 1.90
CA ARG A 119 -16.97 -11.09 2.89
C ARG A 119 -16.05 -12.19 2.38
N ARG A 120 -16.61 -13.16 1.64
CA ARG A 120 -15.85 -14.31 1.13
C ARG A 120 -14.83 -13.87 0.09
N TRP A 121 -15.24 -12.99 -0.82
CA TRP A 121 -14.37 -12.47 -1.87
C TRP A 121 -13.26 -11.57 -1.30
N THR A 122 -13.60 -10.65 -0.39
CA THR A 122 -12.60 -9.83 0.31
C THR A 122 -11.63 -10.66 1.15
N ARG A 123 -12.11 -11.74 1.76
CA ARG A 123 -11.24 -12.69 2.48
C ARG A 123 -10.32 -13.44 1.54
N ALA A 124 -10.69 -13.70 0.29
CA ALA A 124 -9.77 -14.32 -0.66
C ALA A 124 -8.64 -13.33 -1.01
N ILE A 125 -8.95 -12.06 -1.27
CA ILE A 125 -7.95 -11.05 -1.66
C ILE A 125 -7.31 -10.27 -0.49
N TRP A 126 -7.49 -10.72 0.76
CA TRP A 126 -6.98 -10.00 1.93
C TRP A 126 -5.45 -9.83 1.88
N LEU A 127 -4.73 -10.85 1.42
CA LEU A 127 -3.29 -10.86 1.34
C LEU A 127 -2.79 -9.82 0.30
N PRO A 128 -3.30 -9.79 -0.96
CA PRO A 128 -3.02 -8.71 -1.91
C PRO A 128 -3.29 -7.31 -1.35
N LEU A 129 -4.37 -7.12 -0.59
CA LEU A 129 -4.72 -5.81 -0.03
C LEU A 129 -3.77 -5.41 1.12
N VAL A 130 -3.44 -6.33 2.02
CA VAL A 130 -2.45 -6.09 3.09
C VAL A 130 -1.06 -5.82 2.51
N TYR A 131 -0.71 -6.49 1.40
CA TYR A 131 0.57 -6.30 0.74
C TYR A 131 0.80 -4.83 0.30
N LEU A 132 -0.27 -4.08 0.02
CA LEU A 132 -0.17 -2.65 -0.29
C LEU A 132 0.43 -1.82 0.86
N ILE A 133 0.41 -2.30 2.12
CA ILE A 133 1.02 -1.57 3.24
C ILE A 133 2.53 -1.38 3.02
N PHE A 134 3.19 -2.33 2.36
CA PHE A 134 4.63 -2.27 2.11
C PHE A 134 5.04 -1.13 1.16
N MET A 135 4.10 -0.56 0.41
CA MET A 135 4.39 0.58 -0.47
C MET A 135 4.45 1.91 0.29
N ILE A 136 4.00 1.93 1.54
CA ILE A 136 3.89 3.12 2.36
C ILE A 136 5.20 3.29 3.16
N PRO A 137 5.93 4.41 2.96
CA PRO A 137 7.10 4.73 3.77
C PRO A 137 6.79 4.73 5.26
N LEU A 138 7.67 4.13 6.05
CA LEU A 138 7.48 4.05 7.51
C LEU A 138 7.50 5.45 8.13
N PRO A 139 6.76 5.67 9.24
CA PRO A 139 6.83 6.92 9.97
C PRO A 139 8.27 7.21 10.41
N ALA A 140 8.68 8.47 10.37
CA ALA A 140 10.03 8.90 10.78
C ALA A 140 10.39 8.43 12.20
N ILE A 141 9.40 8.31 13.09
CA ILE A 141 9.57 7.79 14.45
C ILE A 141 10.06 6.34 14.43
N VAL A 142 9.46 5.49 13.58
CA VAL A 142 9.85 4.08 13.43
C VAL A 142 11.23 4.00 12.77
N TRP A 143 11.46 4.81 11.74
CA TRP A 143 12.74 4.88 11.04
C TRP A 143 13.89 5.24 11.98
N ASN A 144 13.76 6.34 12.72
CA ASN A 144 14.81 6.86 13.59
C ASN A 144 15.08 5.98 14.81
N ARG A 145 14.06 5.24 15.29
CA ARG A 145 14.19 4.39 16.49
C ARG A 145 14.65 2.97 16.20
N ILE A 146 14.38 2.45 15.01
CA ILE A 146 14.60 1.03 14.69
C ILE A 146 15.54 0.87 13.50
N ALA A 147 15.16 1.40 12.33
CA ALA A 147 15.92 1.18 11.10
C ALA A 147 17.33 1.78 11.19
N PHE A 148 17.44 3.02 11.70
CA PHE A 148 18.72 3.73 11.75
C PHE A 148 19.75 3.07 12.69
N PRO A 149 19.42 2.69 13.95
CA PRO A 149 20.36 1.94 14.79
C PRO A 149 20.78 0.59 14.20
N MET A 150 19.87 -0.13 13.55
CA MET A 150 20.21 -1.41 12.90
C MET A 150 21.17 -1.23 11.74
N GLN A 151 21.02 -0.16 10.96
CA GLN A 151 21.93 0.18 9.87
C GLN A 151 23.34 0.49 10.42
N LEU A 152 23.45 1.27 11.49
CA LEU A 152 24.73 1.56 12.14
C LEU A 152 25.41 0.30 12.68
N PHE A 153 24.64 -0.62 13.28
CA PHE A 153 25.16 -1.88 13.76
C PHE A 153 25.66 -2.77 12.61
N ALA A 154 24.90 -2.86 11.51
CA ALA A 154 25.31 -3.60 10.33
C ALA A 154 26.59 -3.02 9.70
N SER A 155 26.71 -1.70 9.64
CA SER A 155 27.92 -1.02 9.17
C SER A 155 29.12 -1.29 10.09
N ALA A 156 28.93 -1.27 11.41
CA ALA A 156 29.99 -1.57 12.38
C ALA A 156 30.48 -3.03 12.25
N LEU A 157 29.56 -4.00 12.14
CA LEU A 157 29.93 -5.39 11.90
C LEU A 157 30.64 -5.60 10.56
N THR A 158 30.20 -4.88 9.52
CA THR A 158 30.85 -4.93 8.21
C THR A 158 32.27 -4.40 8.29
N GLU A 159 32.48 -3.31 9.02
CA GLU A 159 33.81 -2.75 9.29
C GLU A 159 34.70 -3.74 10.04
N ASP A 160 34.21 -4.33 11.12
CA ASP A 160 34.96 -5.30 11.92
C ASP A 160 35.39 -6.52 11.09
N VAL A 161 34.48 -7.07 10.28
CA VAL A 161 34.76 -8.23 9.41
C VAL A 161 35.77 -7.88 8.32
N VAL A 162 35.65 -6.69 7.71
CA VAL A 162 36.55 -6.29 6.62
C VAL A 162 37.94 -5.92 7.14
N GLN A 163 38.04 -5.30 8.33
CA GLN A 163 39.31 -5.11 9.03
C GLN A 163 39.98 -6.45 9.37
N LEU A 164 39.20 -7.46 9.79
CA LEU A 164 39.71 -8.82 10.06
C LEU A 164 40.26 -9.50 8.80
N LEU A 165 39.70 -9.19 7.62
CA LEU A 165 40.18 -9.67 6.33
C LEU A 165 41.36 -8.85 5.77
N GLY A 166 41.81 -7.81 6.49
CA GLY A 166 42.99 -7.03 6.13
C GLY A 166 42.80 -6.07 4.94
N ILE A 167 41.55 -5.78 4.55
CA ILE A 167 41.24 -4.83 3.47
C ILE A 167 41.02 -3.44 4.12
N PRO A 168 41.90 -2.46 3.90
CA PRO A 168 41.73 -1.13 4.49
C PRO A 168 40.55 -0.40 3.81
N ILE A 169 39.50 -0.11 4.58
CA ILE A 169 38.40 0.76 4.14
C ILE A 169 38.73 2.19 4.59
N LEU A 170 38.99 3.09 3.64
CA LEU A 170 39.13 4.52 3.92
C LEU A 170 37.75 5.13 4.14
N ARG A 171 37.54 5.63 5.37
CA ARG A 171 36.42 6.49 5.71
C ARG A 171 36.68 7.88 5.09
N GLU A 172 36.12 8.19 3.92
CA GLU A 172 36.00 9.59 3.49
C GLU A 172 34.94 10.27 4.35
N GLY A 173 35.37 10.64 5.56
CA GLY A 173 34.61 11.48 6.46
C GLY A 173 34.51 12.88 5.87
N ASN A 174 33.28 13.35 5.69
CA ASN A 174 32.94 14.77 5.75
C ASN A 174 33.52 15.65 4.62
N VAL A 175 32.93 15.58 3.42
CA VAL A 175 33.11 16.66 2.43
C VAL A 175 32.29 17.87 2.88
N LEU A 176 32.91 18.72 3.70
CA LEU A 176 32.48 20.11 3.88
C LEU A 176 32.75 20.85 2.57
N HIS A 177 31.70 21.10 1.79
CA HIS A 177 31.77 22.13 0.75
C HIS A 177 31.72 23.50 1.43
N HIS A 178 32.87 24.15 1.52
CA HIS A 178 32.97 25.60 1.67
C HIS A 178 33.74 26.10 0.45
N SER A 179 33.04 26.50 -0.60
CA SER A 179 33.63 27.29 -1.68
C SER A 179 32.97 28.66 -1.67
N MET A 180 33.82 29.68 -1.57
CA MET A 180 33.51 31.11 -1.59
C MET A 180 32.71 31.52 -2.83
#